data_AF-A0A955D9L0-F1
#
_entry.id   AF-A0A955D9L0-F1
#
_cell.length_a   1.000
_cell.length_b   1.000
_cell.length_c   1.000
_cell.angle_alpha   90.00
_cell.angle_beta   90.00
_cell.angle_gamma   90.00
#
_symmetry.space_group_name_H-M   'P 1'
#
loop_
_entity.id
_entity.type
_entity.pdbx_description
1 polymer ?
#
loop_
_entity_poly.entity_id
_entity_poly.type
_entity_poly.pdbx_seq_one_letter_code
_entity_poly.pdbx_strand_id
1 'polypeptide(L)'
;PDLADRAARLELSPTGPMWGVSMRRCDGASGDLERRCLEAAGVSTEDLDRYAARPASRGSHDIEGARRPLRVPVIAPQVEGGVDEHGSYVRVAFELERGAFATVVLREIMKPASGASIESEAG
;
A
#
# COMPACT_ATOMS: atom_id res chain seq x y z
N PRO A 1 25.38 4.59 -9.24
CA PRO A 1 24.41 3.54 -9.65
C PRO A 1 23.27 4.16 -10.48
N ASP A 2 22.88 3.49 -11.56
CA ASP A 2 21.74 3.90 -12.38
C ASP A 2 20.41 3.74 -11.61
N LEU A 3 19.35 4.39 -12.06
CA LEU A 3 18.02 4.38 -11.41
C LEU A 3 17.49 2.96 -11.21
N ALA A 4 17.67 2.09 -12.22
CA ALA A 4 17.20 0.70 -12.19
C ALA A 4 17.88 -0.09 -11.06
N ASP A 5 19.18 0.07 -10.87
CA ASP A 5 19.94 -0.61 -9.83
C ASP A 5 19.46 -0.24 -8.43
N ARG A 6 19.20 1.06 -8.20
CA ARG A 6 18.70 1.57 -6.92
C ARG A 6 17.29 1.05 -6.65
N ALA A 7 16.46 0.96 -7.69
CA ALA A 7 15.12 0.40 -7.58
C ALA A 7 15.14 -1.11 -7.31
N ALA A 8 16.09 -1.85 -7.88
CA ALA A 8 16.29 -3.28 -7.64
C ALA A 8 16.74 -3.57 -6.20
N ARG A 9 17.59 -2.71 -5.63
CA ARG A 9 18.02 -2.80 -4.22
C ARG A 9 17.03 -2.19 -3.22
N LEU A 10 15.84 -1.79 -3.68
CA LEU A 10 14.80 -1.13 -2.87
C LEU A 10 15.22 0.20 -2.22
N GLU A 11 16.34 0.80 -2.63
CA GLU A 11 16.77 2.14 -2.16
C GLU A 11 15.83 3.25 -2.63
N LEU A 12 15.14 3.01 -3.74
CA LEU A 12 14.08 3.84 -4.29
C LEU A 12 12.91 2.93 -4.63
N SER A 13 11.69 3.40 -4.40
CA SER A 13 10.49 2.70 -4.83
C SER A 13 9.55 3.62 -5.60
N PRO A 14 8.90 3.11 -6.67
CA PRO A 14 7.74 3.78 -7.24
C PRO A 14 6.71 4.06 -6.15
N THR A 15 5.99 5.17 -6.29
CA THR A 15 4.94 5.57 -5.34
C THR A 15 3.62 5.67 -6.07
N GLY A 16 2.52 5.36 -5.38
CA GLY A 16 1.17 5.61 -5.84
C GLY A 16 0.52 6.77 -5.09
N PRO A 17 -0.59 7.31 -5.63
CA PRO A 17 -1.32 8.40 -5.00
C PRO A 17 -2.17 7.88 -3.84
N MET A 18 -2.10 8.58 -2.71
CA MET A 18 -3.20 8.66 -1.75
C MET A 18 -3.87 10.01 -2.03
N TRP A 19 -4.97 9.97 -2.77
CA TRP A 19 -5.60 11.17 -3.32
C TRP A 19 -6.12 12.09 -2.23
N GLY A 20 -5.85 13.38 -2.40
CA GLY A 20 -6.29 14.44 -1.50
C GLY A 20 -5.94 15.82 -2.07
N VAL A 21 -6.29 16.87 -1.34
CA VAL A 21 -6.17 18.27 -1.79
C VAL A 21 -4.73 18.74 -1.95
N SER A 22 -3.80 18.08 -1.27
CA SER A 22 -2.39 18.47 -1.14
C SER A 22 -1.47 17.30 -1.48
N MET A 23 -1.31 16.96 -2.76
CA MET A 23 -0.27 16.01 -3.18
C MET A 23 0.42 16.44 -4.47
N ARG A 24 1.66 15.99 -4.66
CA ARG A 24 2.33 16.06 -5.96
C ARG A 24 1.68 15.05 -6.91
N ARG A 25 1.08 15.54 -8.00
CA ARG A 25 0.57 14.71 -9.10
C ARG A 25 1.73 14.15 -9.93
N CYS A 26 1.57 12.94 -10.45
CA CYS A 26 2.53 12.37 -11.40
C CYS A 26 2.20 12.83 -12.82
N ASP A 27 3.23 13.00 -13.65
CA ASP A 27 3.10 13.36 -15.05
C ASP A 27 3.41 12.17 -15.97
N GLY A 28 3.17 12.35 -17.27
CA GLY A 28 3.39 11.33 -18.30
C GLY A 28 2.52 10.08 -18.09
N ALA A 29 3.01 8.95 -18.61
CA ALA A 29 2.25 7.69 -18.65
C ALA A 29 1.79 7.19 -17.25
N SER A 30 2.61 7.40 -16.21
CA SER A 30 2.25 7.06 -14.84
C SER A 30 1.14 7.96 -14.31
N GLY A 31 1.19 9.27 -14.59
CA GLY A 31 0.12 10.21 -14.27
C GLY A 31 -1.19 9.88 -14.97
N ASP A 32 -1.13 9.47 -16.24
CA ASP A 32 -2.31 9.03 -17.00
C ASP A 32 -2.93 7.77 -16.38
N LEU A 33 -2.10 6.81 -15.95
CA LEU A 33 -2.57 5.61 -15.26
C LEU A 33 -3.23 5.94 -13.92
N GLU A 34 -2.60 6.81 -13.12
CA GLU A 34 -3.13 7.26 -11.84
C GLU A 34 -4.52 7.91 -12.00
N ARG A 35 -4.69 8.79 -12.99
CA ARG A 35 -5.99 9.42 -13.31
C ARG A 35 -7.05 8.41 -13.73
N ARG A 36 -6.72 7.48 -14.63
CA ARG A 36 -7.66 6.42 -15.05
C ARG A 36 -8.12 5.56 -13.87
N CYS A 37 -7.22 5.24 -12.93
CA CYS A 37 -7.58 4.48 -11.73
C CYS A 37 -8.52 5.28 -10.81
N LEU A 38 -8.31 6.59 -10.68
CA LEU A 38 -9.21 7.47 -9.91
C LEU A 38 -10.59 7.54 -10.57
N GLU A 39 -10.63 7.74 -11.89
CA GLU A 39 -11.86 7.78 -12.69
C GLU A 39 -12.64 6.46 -12.61
N ALA A 40 -11.94 5.31 -12.64
CA ALA A 40 -12.55 4.00 -12.47
C ALA A 40 -13.18 3.81 -11.07
N ALA A 41 -12.71 4.55 -10.07
CA ALA A 41 -13.32 4.60 -8.74
C ALA A 41 -14.47 5.63 -8.64
N GLY A 42 -14.82 6.30 -9.73
CA GLY A 42 -15.93 7.25 -9.81
C GLY A 42 -15.61 8.67 -9.35
N VAL A 43 -14.33 9.03 -9.26
CA VAL A 43 -13.86 10.37 -8.84
C VAL A 43 -13.00 10.97 -9.96
N SER A 44 -13.12 12.27 -10.22
CA SER A 44 -12.21 13.00 -11.14
C SER A 44 -11.24 13.89 -10.38
N THR A 45 -10.18 14.35 -11.05
CA THR A 45 -9.29 15.37 -10.48
C THR A 45 -10.00 16.70 -10.22
N GLU A 46 -10.99 17.02 -11.04
CA GLU A 46 -11.82 18.21 -10.94
C GLU A 46 -12.72 18.16 -9.69
N ASP A 47 -13.18 16.96 -9.29
CA ASP A 47 -13.93 16.79 -8.05
C ASP A 47 -13.04 17.05 -6.83
N LEU A 48 -11.77 16.62 -6.88
CA LEU A 48 -10.79 16.93 -5.83
C LEU A 48 -10.48 18.43 -5.76
N ASP A 49 -10.35 19.09 -6.92
CA ASP A 49 -10.10 20.54 -6.99
C ASP A 49 -11.32 21.33 -6.46
N ARG A 50 -12.55 20.90 -6.79
CA ARG A 50 -13.78 21.49 -6.23
C ARG A 50 -13.88 21.29 -4.73
N TYR A 51 -13.48 20.12 -4.23
CA TYR A 51 -13.43 19.84 -2.79
C TYR A 51 -12.39 20.72 -2.09
N ALA A 52 -11.23 20.96 -2.71
CA ALA A 52 -10.18 21.83 -2.17
C ALA A 52 -10.60 23.31 -2.13
N ALA A 53 -11.41 23.75 -3.10
CA ALA A 53 -11.84 25.15 -3.22
C ALA A 53 -12.99 25.53 -2.27
N ARG A 54 -13.59 24.58 -1.54
CA ARG A 54 -14.70 24.87 -0.63
C ARG A 54 -14.22 25.72 0.55
N PRO A 55 -15.04 26.65 1.07
CA PRO A 55 -14.69 27.38 2.29
C PRO A 55 -14.48 26.38 3.43
N ALA A 56 -13.38 26.51 4.16
CA ALA A 56 -13.12 25.69 5.34
C ALA A 56 -14.25 25.91 6.37
N SER A 57 -15.25 25.02 6.38
CA SER A 57 -16.27 25.01 7.42
C SER A 57 -15.60 24.60 8.72
N ARG A 58 -15.91 25.30 9.83
CA ARG A 58 -15.35 24.98 11.15
C ARG A 58 -15.52 23.47 11.45
N GLY A 59 -14.41 22.75 11.61
CA GLY A 59 -14.39 21.30 11.88
C GLY A 59 -14.21 20.39 10.66
N SER A 60 -14.09 20.94 9.46
CA SER A 60 -13.76 20.14 8.28
C SER A 60 -12.28 19.78 8.28
N HIS A 61 -11.99 18.48 8.35
CA HIS A 61 -10.65 17.95 8.07
C HIS A 61 -10.54 17.78 6.55
N ASP A 62 -9.69 18.56 5.92
CA ASP A 62 -9.39 18.34 4.51
C ASP A 62 -8.72 16.97 4.34
N ILE A 63 -9.02 16.30 3.24
CA ILE A 63 -8.39 15.04 2.91
C ILE A 63 -7.00 15.39 2.39
N GLU A 64 -5.99 15.29 3.27
CA GLU A 64 -4.61 15.49 2.87
C GLU A 64 -4.18 14.44 1.86
N GLY A 65 -3.57 14.90 0.78
CA GLY A 65 -3.02 14.01 -0.23
C GLY A 65 -1.62 13.55 0.16
N ALA A 66 -1.18 12.41 -0.34
CA ALA A 66 0.19 11.93 -0.14
C ALA A 66 0.62 10.97 -1.25
N ARG A 67 1.91 10.60 -1.23
CA ARG A 67 2.48 9.56 -2.08
C ARG A 67 2.94 8.41 -1.21
N ARG A 68 2.47 7.20 -1.49
CA ARG A 68 2.83 6.00 -0.73
C ARG A 68 3.66 5.05 -1.59
N PRO A 69 4.80 4.53 -1.09
CA PRO A 69 5.56 3.50 -1.81
C PRO A 69 4.68 2.31 -2.20
N LEU A 70 4.82 1.83 -3.43
CA LEU A 70 4.08 0.66 -3.95
C LEU A 70 4.72 -0.67 -3.55
N ARG A 71 5.85 -0.63 -2.84
CA ARG A 71 6.59 -1.79 -2.35
C ARG A 71 6.92 -1.56 -0.88
N VAL A 72 6.85 -2.64 -0.11
CA VAL A 72 7.25 -2.67 1.29
C VAL A 72 8.45 -3.61 1.40
N PRO A 73 9.64 -3.14 1.79
CA PRO A 73 10.78 -4.01 2.04
C PRO A 73 10.49 -4.95 3.22
N VAL A 74 10.77 -6.24 3.04
CA VAL A 74 10.76 -7.23 4.13
C VAL A 74 12.18 -7.33 4.66
N ILE A 75 12.41 -6.84 5.88
CA ILE A 75 13.75 -6.71 6.46
C ILE A 75 14.05 -7.95 7.31
N ALA A 76 15.28 -8.46 7.19
CA ALA A 76 15.80 -9.62 7.93
C ALA A 76 14.84 -10.82 7.97
N PRO A 77 14.31 -11.31 6.83
CA PRO A 77 13.36 -12.41 6.83
C PRO A 77 14.01 -13.71 7.31
N GLN A 78 13.29 -14.44 8.16
CA GLN A 78 13.63 -15.78 8.62
C GLN A 78 12.42 -16.71 8.40
N VAL A 79 12.70 -17.95 7.98
CA VAL A 79 11.69 -18.99 7.77
C VAL A 79 12.19 -20.31 8.33
N GLU A 80 11.32 -20.98 9.08
CA GLU A 80 11.56 -22.32 9.63
C GLU A 80 10.33 -23.18 9.46
N GLY A 81 10.55 -24.48 9.21
CA GLY A 81 9.49 -25.49 9.21
C GLY A 81 9.59 -26.35 10.46
N GLY A 82 8.44 -26.82 10.95
CA GLY A 82 8.39 -27.70 12.10
C GLY A 82 7.12 -28.54 12.15
N VAL A 83 7.02 -29.37 13.18
CA VAL A 83 5.84 -30.17 13.51
C VAL A 83 5.58 -30.02 15.00
N ASP A 84 4.34 -29.76 15.38
CA ASP A 84 3.88 -29.74 16.78
C ASP A 84 2.65 -30.65 16.96
N GLU A 85 2.01 -30.57 18.12
CA GLU A 85 0.82 -31.37 18.46
C GLU A 85 -0.38 -31.11 17.53
N HIS A 86 -0.38 -30.01 16.78
CA HIS A 86 -1.40 -29.62 15.82
C HIS A 86 -1.01 -29.92 14.35
N GLY A 87 0.20 -30.42 14.10
CA GLY A 87 0.67 -30.84 12.78
C GLY A 87 1.84 -30.01 12.26
N SER A 88 2.02 -30.00 10.95
CA SER A 88 3.12 -29.24 10.31
C SER A 88 2.83 -27.75 10.30
N TYR A 89 3.85 -26.94 10.64
CA TYR A 89 3.76 -25.49 10.61
C TYR A 89 4.95 -24.85 9.87
N VAL A 90 4.75 -23.58 9.48
CA VAL A 90 5.81 -22.70 8.98
C VAL A 90 5.87 -21.47 9.88
N ARG A 91 7.02 -21.25 10.52
CA ARG A 91 7.30 -20.06 11.33
C ARG A 91 8.00 -19.03 10.46
N VAL A 92 7.50 -17.80 10.47
CA VAL A 92 8.12 -16.66 9.78
C VAL A 92 8.40 -15.53 10.77
N ALA A 93 9.54 -14.86 10.60
CA ALA A 93 9.87 -13.65 11.34
C ALA A 93 10.50 -12.63 10.37
N PHE A 94 10.15 -11.36 10.52
CA PHE A 94 10.63 -10.28 9.68
C PHE A 94 10.35 -8.92 10.35
N GLU A 95 11.07 -7.89 9.91
CA GLU A 95 10.84 -6.51 10.29
C GLU A 95 10.17 -5.74 9.14
N LEU A 96 9.32 -4.76 9.48
CA LEU A 96 8.65 -3.88 8.53
C LEU A 96 8.74 -2.42 8.96
N GLU A 97 8.75 -1.52 7.98
CA GLU A 97 8.66 -0.08 8.24
C GLU A 97 7.32 0.29 8.89
N ARG A 98 7.31 1.40 9.64
CA ARG A 98 6.08 1.93 10.25
C ARG A 98 4.98 2.12 9.20
N GLY A 99 3.76 1.70 9.56
CA GLY A 99 2.59 1.80 8.68
C GLY A 99 2.45 0.66 7.67
N ALA A 100 3.39 -0.28 7.60
CA ALA A 100 3.20 -1.55 6.90
C ALA A 100 2.56 -2.60 7.84
N PHE A 101 1.88 -3.58 7.25
CA PHE A 101 1.14 -4.61 7.98
C PHE A 101 1.70 -6.00 7.66
N ALA A 102 1.94 -6.81 8.69
CA ALA A 102 2.41 -8.18 8.55
C ALA A 102 1.45 -9.04 7.69
N THR A 103 0.15 -8.75 7.73
CA THR A 103 -0.87 -9.44 6.93
C THR A 103 -0.64 -9.32 5.43
N VAL A 104 -0.02 -8.24 4.94
CA VAL A 104 0.34 -8.09 3.51
C VAL A 104 1.44 -9.09 3.14
N VAL A 105 2.44 -9.28 4.00
CA VAL A 105 3.49 -10.29 3.78
C VAL A 105 2.90 -11.70 3.83
N LEU A 106 2.08 -11.99 4.84
CA LEU A 106 1.43 -13.30 4.98
C LEU A 106 0.51 -13.60 3.78
N ARG A 107 -0.21 -12.61 3.26
CA ARG A 107 -1.02 -12.77 2.03
C ARG A 107 -0.15 -13.17 0.83
N GLU A 108 1.05 -12.61 0.70
CA GLU A 108 1.97 -12.98 -0.38
C GLU A 108 2.57 -14.38 -0.20
N ILE A 109 2.73 -14.87 1.04
CA ILE A 109 3.20 -16.23 1.32
C ILE A 109 2.08 -17.25 1.11
N MET A 110 0.92 -17.00 1.69
CA MET A 110 -0.22 -17.92 1.72
C MET A 110 -0.98 -17.96 0.40
N LYS A 111 -0.87 -16.92 -0.43
CA LYS A 111 -1.58 -16.77 -1.72
C LYS A 111 -3.07 -17.16 -1.62
N PRO A 112 -3.83 -16.62 -0.65
CA PRO A 112 -5.22 -17.01 -0.48
C PRO A 112 -5.98 -16.71 -1.78
N ALA A 113 -6.88 -17.62 -2.17
CA ALA A 113 -7.80 -17.36 -3.27
C ALA A 113 -8.51 -16.02 -3.00
N SER A 114 -8.51 -15.13 -3.99
CA SER A 114 -9.00 -13.76 -3.84
C SER A 114 -10.43 -13.74 -3.28
N GLY A 115 -10.58 -13.42 -1.99
CA GLY A 115 -11.89 -13.33 -1.32
C GLY A 115 -12.00 -13.97 0.06
N ALA A 116 -11.05 -14.79 0.52
CA ALA A 116 -11.13 -15.35 1.87
C ALA A 116 -10.75 -14.31 2.93
N SER A 117 -11.74 -13.74 3.62
CA SER A 117 -11.56 -13.05 4.89
C SER A 117 -10.98 -14.02 5.91
N ILE A 118 -9.92 -13.61 6.62
CA ILE A 118 -9.40 -14.35 7.77
C ILE A 118 -10.41 -14.12 8.91
N GLU A 119 -11.43 -14.96 8.99
CA GLU A 119 -12.29 -14.98 10.17
C GLU A 119 -11.49 -15.57 11.33
N SER A 120 -11.32 -14.74 12.36
CA SER A 120 -10.75 -15.11 13.64
C SER A 120 -11.75 -15.99 14.39
N GLU A 121 -11.59 -17.31 14.35
CA GLU A 121 -12.22 -18.16 15.36
C GLU A 121 -11.48 -17.98 16.68
N ALA A 122 -11.95 -17.03 17.48
CA ALA A 122 -11.75 -17.06 18.93
C ALA A 122 -12.76 -18.07 19.49
N GLY A 123 -12.27 -19.26 19.83
CA GLY A 123 -12.96 -20.28 20.62
C GLY A 123 -12.11 -20.69 21.80
#